data_AF-R7T2V4-F1
#
_entry.id   AF-R7T2V4-F1
#
_cell.length_a   1.000
_cell.length_b   1.000
_cell.length_c   1.000
_cell.angle_alpha   90.00
_cell.angle_beta   90.00
_cell.angle_gamma   90.00
#
_symmetry.space_group_name_H-M   'P 1'
#
loop_
_entity.id
_entity.type
_entity.pdbx_description
1 polymer ?
#
loop_
_entity_poly.entity_id
_entity_poly.type
_entity_poly.pdbx_seq_one_letter_code
_entity_poly.pdbx_strand_id
1 'polypeptide(L)'
;MHALSTFLSLFAAVPVVAGHAYVVPLSLDGSEACQGNTPNSNGVQSPITMINSVSPIQNTSSSDLSWGQGAQKAAKIASANPGSTVSFKWVSGTGANWPHEAGPLMTYLASGGCANSYCSSARWFKIEESGLRSDGAWAM
;
A
#
# COMPACT_ATOMS: atom_id res chain seq x y z
N MET A 1 -16.73 -61.02 8.58
CA MET A 1 -15.47 -60.63 7.92
C MET A 1 -15.88 -60.06 6.56
N HIS A 2 -15.76 -58.78 6.21
CA HIS A 2 -14.95 -57.65 6.68
C HIS A 2 -15.78 -56.35 6.57
N ALA A 3 -15.63 -55.44 7.52
CA ALA A 3 -16.18 -54.09 7.42
C ALA A 3 -15.26 -53.25 6.54
N LEU A 4 -15.85 -52.63 5.51
CA LEU A 4 -15.21 -51.69 4.60
C LEU A 4 -14.97 -50.38 5.37
N SER A 5 -13.70 -50.02 5.59
CA SER A 5 -13.35 -48.76 6.26
C SER A 5 -12.54 -47.90 5.30
N THR A 6 -13.23 -46.99 4.62
CA THR A 6 -12.62 -46.00 3.72
C THR A 6 -12.35 -44.74 4.54
N PHE A 7 -11.09 -44.52 4.94
CA PHE A 7 -10.66 -43.27 5.57
C PHE A 7 -10.57 -42.18 4.49
N LEU A 8 -11.53 -41.26 4.48
CA LEU A 8 -11.49 -40.07 3.64
C LEU A 8 -10.73 -38.97 4.38
N SER A 9 -9.44 -38.80 4.08
CA SER A 9 -8.62 -37.72 4.64
C SER A 9 -9.00 -36.40 3.98
N LEU A 10 -9.72 -35.54 4.71
CA LEU A 10 -10.09 -34.21 4.27
C LEU A 10 -8.88 -33.28 4.47
N PHE A 11 -8.11 -33.04 3.40
CA PHE A 11 -7.09 -31.99 3.39
C PHE A 11 -7.78 -30.63 3.53
N ALA A 12 -7.72 -30.04 4.72
CA ALA A 12 -8.08 -28.64 4.92
C ALA A 12 -7.05 -27.77 4.18
N ALA A 13 -7.37 -27.35 2.96
CA ALA A 13 -6.65 -26.29 2.27
C ALA A 13 -6.91 -25.00 3.06
N VAL A 14 -5.97 -24.62 3.93
CA VAL A 14 -5.99 -23.30 4.57
C VAL A 14 -5.72 -22.29 3.46
N PRO A 15 -6.67 -21.40 3.12
CA PRO A 15 -6.38 -20.33 2.18
C PRO A 15 -5.33 -19.43 2.82
N VAL A 16 -4.11 -19.46 2.27
CA VAL A 16 -3.07 -18.49 2.62
C VAL A 16 -3.45 -17.19 1.93
N VAL A 17 -4.18 -16.34 2.65
CA VAL A 17 -4.42 -14.96 2.19
C VAL A 17 -3.13 -14.18 2.41
N ALA A 18 -2.18 -14.29 1.49
CA ALA A 18 -0.98 -13.45 1.42
C ALA A 18 -1.36 -12.08 0.85
N GLY A 19 -2.26 -11.40 1.56
CA GLY A 19 -2.87 -10.15 1.17
C GLY A 19 -2.07 -8.93 1.62
N HIS A 20 -0.88 -8.75 1.07
CA HIS A 20 0.07 -7.73 1.53
C HIS A 20 0.64 -6.99 0.34
N ALA A 21 0.93 -5.70 0.51
CA ALA A 21 1.32 -4.86 -0.62
C ALA A 21 1.84 -3.48 -0.21
N TYR A 22 2.44 -2.80 -1.19
CA TYR A 22 3.06 -1.48 -1.04
C TYR A 22 3.12 -0.75 -2.39
N VAL A 23 3.48 0.54 -2.37
CA VAL A 23 3.61 1.39 -3.56
C VAL A 23 5.07 1.38 -4.04
N VAL A 24 5.31 1.18 -5.35
CA VAL A 24 6.69 1.00 -5.87
C VAL A 24 7.04 1.87 -7.06
N PRO A 25 6.16 2.14 -8.02
CA PRO A 25 6.38 3.33 -8.83
C PRO A 25 5.37 4.44 -8.57
N LEU A 26 5.93 5.65 -8.50
CA LEU A 26 5.26 6.92 -8.59
C LEU A 26 5.66 7.56 -9.93
N SER A 27 4.70 7.99 -10.74
CA SER A 27 4.98 8.86 -11.90
C SER A 27 4.18 10.16 -11.82
N LEU A 28 4.76 11.22 -12.38
CA LEU A 28 4.17 12.55 -12.45
C LEU A 28 3.97 12.93 -13.91
N ASP A 29 2.75 13.31 -14.31
CA ASP A 29 2.43 13.74 -15.67
C ASP A 29 2.88 12.75 -16.76
N GLY A 30 2.85 11.45 -16.46
CA GLY A 30 3.29 10.38 -17.37
C GLY A 30 4.80 10.24 -17.54
N SER A 31 5.61 10.95 -16.76
CA SER A 31 7.08 10.85 -16.78
C SER A 31 7.59 9.51 -16.23
N GLU A 32 8.88 9.24 -16.47
CA GLU A 32 9.58 8.06 -15.96
C GLU A 32 9.31 7.83 -14.47
N ALA A 33 8.97 6.59 -14.13
CA ALA A 33 8.53 6.26 -12.79
C ALA A 33 9.69 6.32 -11.78
N CYS A 34 9.51 7.10 -10.71
CA CYS A 34 10.35 7.06 -9.54
C CYS A 34 10.16 5.71 -8.83
N GLN A 35 11.18 4.85 -8.88
CA GLN A 35 11.18 3.59 -8.15
C GLN A 35 11.25 3.85 -6.64
N GLY A 36 10.48 3.08 -5.89
CA GLY A 36 10.50 3.00 -4.43
C GLY A 36 11.44 1.90 -3.94
N ASN A 37 11.68 1.90 -2.64
CA ASN A 37 12.37 0.77 -2.00
C ASN A 37 11.40 -0.41 -1.83
N THR A 38 11.90 -1.63 -1.96
CA THR A 38 11.21 -2.78 -1.39
C THR A 38 11.16 -2.65 0.14
N PRO A 39 10.16 -3.24 0.83
CA PRO A 39 10.07 -3.13 2.27
C PRO A 39 11.33 -3.65 2.95
N ASN A 40 11.80 -2.94 3.98
CA ASN A 40 13.03 -3.25 4.70
C ASN A 40 14.34 -3.18 3.85
N SER A 41 14.31 -2.48 2.72
CA SER A 41 15.48 -2.18 1.87
C SER A 41 15.67 -0.68 1.73
N ASN A 42 16.91 -0.20 1.60
CA ASN A 42 17.24 1.23 1.50
C ASN A 42 18.18 1.57 0.33
N GLY A 43 18.24 0.70 -0.68
CA GLY A 43 19.15 0.87 -1.83
C GLY A 43 18.72 1.93 -2.85
N VAL A 44 17.46 2.37 -2.82
CA VAL A 44 16.90 3.32 -3.80
C VAL A 44 16.67 4.68 -3.16
N GLN A 45 17.29 5.72 -3.72
CA GLN A 45 16.97 7.10 -3.36
C GLN A 45 15.69 7.55 -4.06
N SER A 46 14.59 7.59 -3.30
CA SER A 46 13.23 7.80 -3.80
C SER A 46 12.47 8.89 -3.02
N PRO A 47 11.48 9.56 -3.64
CA PRO A 47 10.48 10.35 -2.93
C PRO A 47 9.45 9.49 -2.17
N ILE A 48 9.40 8.18 -2.42
CA ILE A 48 8.54 7.24 -1.69
C ILE A 48 9.24 6.86 -0.38
N THR A 49 8.55 7.07 0.73
CA THR A 49 8.97 6.64 2.07
C THR A 49 9.09 5.12 2.13
N MET A 50 10.23 4.63 2.62
CA MET A 50 10.43 3.20 2.86
C MET A 50 9.66 2.75 4.10
N ILE A 51 8.99 1.60 4.01
CA ILE A 51 8.33 0.91 5.14
C ILE A 51 9.06 -0.39 5.44
N ASN A 52 9.04 -0.87 6.68
CA ASN A 52 9.72 -2.11 7.05
C ASN A 52 8.82 -3.35 6.97
N SER A 53 7.52 -3.17 6.80
CA SER A 53 6.52 -4.24 6.80
C SER A 53 5.38 -3.90 5.84
N VAL A 54 4.82 -4.94 5.23
CA VAL A 54 3.63 -4.87 4.37
C VAL A 54 2.38 -5.36 5.09
N SER A 55 2.49 -5.70 6.38
CA SER A 55 1.34 -6.12 7.18
C SER A 55 0.32 -4.98 7.31
N PRO A 56 -0.98 -5.30 7.29
CA PRO A 56 -2.01 -4.28 7.42
C PRO A 56 -1.93 -3.64 8.81
N ILE A 57 -2.07 -2.32 8.85
CA ILE A 57 -2.27 -1.58 10.10
C ILE A 57 -3.75 -1.69 10.45
N GLN A 58 -4.06 -2.46 11.50
CA GLN A 58 -5.44 -2.75 11.89
C GLN A 58 -6.00 -1.79 12.96
N ASN A 59 -5.13 -1.02 13.63
CA ASN A 59 -5.53 -0.07 14.66
C ASN A 59 -5.54 1.36 14.09
N THR A 60 -6.72 1.98 14.03
CA THR A 60 -6.90 3.34 13.49
C THR A 60 -6.25 4.44 14.35
N SER A 61 -5.89 4.14 15.59
CA SER A 61 -5.18 5.06 16.49
C SER A 61 -3.65 4.89 16.43
N SER A 62 -3.14 4.00 15.57
CA SER A 62 -1.70 3.80 15.40
C SER A 62 -1.04 5.02 14.75
N SER A 63 0.14 5.41 15.26
CA SER A 63 0.98 6.44 14.62
C SER A 63 1.42 6.05 13.22
N ASP A 64 1.48 4.75 12.93
CA ASP A 64 1.90 4.23 11.62
C ASP A 64 0.85 4.45 10.55
N LEU A 65 -0.42 4.72 10.89
CA LEU A 65 -1.52 4.83 9.92
C LEU A 65 -1.26 5.91 8.85
N SER A 66 -0.53 6.96 9.21
CA SER A 66 -0.24 8.09 8.32
C SER A 66 0.89 7.81 7.32
N TRP A 67 1.82 6.89 7.61
CA TRP A 67 3.08 6.75 6.87
C TRP A 67 3.45 5.31 6.51
N GLY A 68 2.75 4.33 7.06
CA GLY A 68 3.13 2.92 7.02
C GLY A 68 4.05 2.51 8.18
N GLN A 69 4.15 1.19 8.39
CA GLN A 69 4.91 0.63 9.50
C GLN A 69 6.41 0.91 9.35
N GLY A 70 7.03 1.45 10.41
CA GLY A 70 8.46 1.72 10.45
C GLY A 70 8.95 2.70 9.37
N ALA A 71 8.05 3.55 8.87
CA ALA A 71 8.31 4.53 7.84
C ALA A 71 9.61 5.31 8.10
N GLN A 72 10.48 5.42 7.09
CA GLN A 72 11.69 6.22 7.13
C GLN A 72 11.56 7.47 6.27
N LYS A 73 12.27 8.54 6.64
CA LYS A 73 12.31 9.77 5.84
C LYS A 73 12.70 9.46 4.38
N ALA A 74 11.88 9.94 3.43
CA ALA A 74 12.18 9.84 2.01
C ALA A 74 13.51 10.56 1.67
N ALA A 75 14.28 10.00 0.76
CA ALA A 75 15.59 10.51 0.39
C ALA A 75 15.51 11.68 -0.62
N LYS A 76 14.36 11.83 -1.30
CA LYS A 76 14.11 12.86 -2.31
C LYS A 76 12.75 13.51 -2.12
N ILE A 77 12.55 14.64 -2.79
CA ILE A 77 11.26 15.31 -2.93
C ILE A 77 10.92 15.32 -4.41
N ALA A 78 9.72 14.89 -4.76
CA ALA A 78 9.22 15.00 -6.13
C ALA A 78 8.47 16.32 -6.28
N SER A 79 8.88 17.14 -7.24
CA SER A 79 8.21 18.40 -7.56
C SER A 79 7.04 18.14 -8.49
N ALA A 80 5.86 18.61 -8.14
CA ALA A 80 4.66 18.55 -8.96
C ALA A 80 3.99 19.94 -8.98
N ASN A 81 3.33 20.28 -10.09
CA ASN A 81 2.54 21.50 -10.17
C ASN A 81 1.12 21.23 -9.66
N PRO A 82 0.40 22.26 -9.16
CA PRO A 82 -1.03 22.14 -8.96
C PRO A 82 -1.72 21.70 -10.27
N GLY A 83 -2.51 20.63 -10.20
CA GLY A 83 -3.16 20.03 -11.36
C GLY A 83 -2.34 18.96 -12.09
N SER A 84 -1.09 18.70 -11.70
CA SER A 84 -0.32 17.55 -12.19
C SER A 84 -1.04 16.24 -11.85
N THR A 85 -0.93 15.28 -12.76
CA THR A 85 -1.41 13.91 -12.54
C THR A 85 -0.36 13.11 -11.79
N VAL A 86 -0.73 12.50 -10.69
CA VAL A 86 0.13 11.63 -9.88
C VAL A 86 -0.38 10.20 -9.98
N SER A 87 0.43 9.29 -10.52
CA SER A 87 0.06 7.88 -10.65
C SER A 87 0.84 7.02 -9.67
N PHE A 88 0.12 6.18 -8.92
CA PHE A 88 0.69 5.21 -7.99
C PHE A 88 0.46 3.80 -8.52
N LYS A 89 1.51 2.97 -8.55
CA LYS A 89 1.38 1.54 -8.79
C LYS A 89 1.59 0.77 -7.50
N TRP A 90 0.59 -0.03 -7.17
CA TRP A 90 0.59 -0.98 -6.07
C TRP A 90 1.08 -2.34 -6.53
N VAL A 91 1.85 -3.00 -5.69
CA VAL A 91 2.35 -4.36 -5.91
C VAL A 91 2.18 -5.19 -4.64
N SER A 92 2.08 -6.51 -4.78
CA SER A 92 2.07 -7.42 -3.64
C SER A 92 3.36 -7.32 -2.81
N GLY A 93 3.39 -7.92 -1.63
CA GLY A 93 4.59 -8.00 -0.79
C GLY A 93 5.80 -8.65 -1.46
N THR A 94 5.61 -9.41 -2.54
CA THR A 94 6.68 -9.99 -3.36
C THR A 94 7.03 -9.16 -4.60
N GLY A 95 6.35 -8.03 -4.81
CA GLY A 95 6.49 -7.19 -6.01
C GLY A 95 5.63 -7.63 -7.20
N ALA A 96 4.80 -8.67 -7.04
CA ALA A 96 3.85 -9.13 -8.06
C ALA A 96 2.57 -8.26 -8.07
N ASN A 97 1.54 -8.68 -8.79
CA ASN A 97 0.27 -7.94 -8.83
C ASN A 97 -0.40 -7.89 -7.44
N TRP A 98 -1.04 -6.77 -7.13
CA TRP A 98 -1.83 -6.60 -5.92
C TRP A 98 -2.87 -7.72 -5.77
N PRO A 99 -2.96 -8.39 -4.61
CA PRO A 99 -3.73 -9.64 -4.48
C PRO A 99 -5.17 -9.49 -3.97
N HIS A 100 -5.61 -8.30 -3.54
CA HIS A 100 -6.95 -8.13 -2.95
C HIS A 100 -7.92 -7.55 -3.95
N GLU A 101 -9.13 -8.12 -4.01
CA GLU A 101 -10.20 -7.76 -4.98
C GLU A 101 -11.27 -6.80 -4.43
N ALA A 102 -11.13 -6.37 -3.17
CA ALA A 102 -12.12 -5.53 -2.51
C ALA A 102 -11.49 -4.55 -1.52
N GLY A 103 -12.04 -3.33 -1.51
CA GLY A 103 -11.67 -2.27 -0.58
C GLY A 103 -11.61 -0.91 -1.27
N PRO A 104 -11.79 0.19 -0.51
CA PRO A 104 -11.64 1.53 -1.06
C PRO A 104 -10.16 1.87 -1.27
N LEU A 105 -9.89 2.71 -2.28
CA LEU A 105 -8.64 3.45 -2.40
C LEU A 105 -8.92 4.90 -2.05
N MET A 106 -8.07 5.48 -1.20
CA MET A 106 -8.17 6.88 -0.78
C MET A 106 -6.81 7.54 -0.86
N THR A 107 -6.77 8.76 -1.38
CA THR A 107 -5.55 9.55 -1.48
C THR A 107 -5.73 10.85 -0.70
N TYR A 108 -4.71 11.18 0.08
CA TYR A 108 -4.68 12.36 0.92
C TYR A 108 -3.41 13.18 0.65
N LEU A 109 -3.50 14.48 0.88
CA LEU A 109 -2.35 15.36 1.02
C LEU A 109 -2.34 15.93 2.44
N ALA A 110 -1.18 16.40 2.88
CA ALA A 110 -1.02 17.04 4.17
C ALA A 110 -0.37 18.42 4.01
N SER A 111 -0.90 19.40 4.73
CA SER A 111 -0.22 20.68 4.96
C SER A 111 0.60 20.63 6.25
N GLY A 112 1.70 21.39 6.33
CA GLY A 112 2.56 21.44 7.53
C GLY A 112 4.00 20.94 7.36
N GLY A 113 4.43 20.58 6.14
CA GLY A 113 5.84 20.36 5.82
C GLY A 113 6.40 19.01 6.27
N CYS A 114 6.14 17.94 5.52
CA CYS A 114 6.68 16.60 5.80
C CYS A 114 8.09 16.36 5.23
N ALA A 115 8.72 17.40 4.66
CA ALA A 115 10.06 17.30 4.08
C ALA A 115 11.15 16.99 5.12
N ASN A 116 10.93 17.35 6.39
CA ASN A 116 11.97 17.27 7.43
C ASN A 116 11.55 16.72 8.80
N SER A 117 10.25 16.47 9.04
CA SER A 117 9.78 15.90 10.31
C SER A 117 8.65 14.90 10.06
N TYR A 118 8.62 13.83 10.86
CA TYR A 118 7.44 12.97 10.95
C TYR A 118 6.30 13.88 11.37
N CYS A 119 5.33 13.99 10.48
CA CYS A 119 4.42 15.10 10.34
C CYS A 119 3.38 15.15 11.50
N SER A 120 3.84 15.31 12.73
CA SER A 120 3.03 15.26 13.96
C SER A 120 2.02 16.40 14.06
N SER A 121 2.25 17.48 13.30
CA SER A 121 1.33 18.59 13.11
C SER A 121 0.64 18.58 11.73
N ALA A 122 0.79 17.51 10.95
CA ALA A 122 0.17 17.43 9.63
C ALA A 122 -1.34 17.55 9.72
N ARG A 123 -1.88 18.41 8.86
CA ARG A 123 -3.32 18.53 8.66
C ARG A 123 -3.65 17.88 7.34
N TRP A 124 -4.11 16.65 7.43
CA TRP A 124 -4.49 15.82 6.30
C TRP A 124 -5.83 16.27 5.71
N PHE A 125 -5.92 16.24 4.39
CA PHE A 125 -7.16 16.44 3.65
C PHE A 125 -7.22 15.44 2.50
N LYS A 126 -8.41 14.89 2.28
CA LYS A 126 -8.66 13.93 1.19
C LYS A 126 -8.67 14.67 -0.14
N ILE A 127 -8.04 14.09 -1.16
CA ILE A 127 -8.06 14.62 -2.53
C ILE A 127 -8.76 13.70 -3.51
N GLU A 128 -8.82 12.40 -3.22
CA GLU A 128 -9.47 11.42 -4.08
C GLU A 128 -9.93 10.21 -3.26
N GLU A 129 -11.05 9.61 -3.68
CA GLU A 129 -11.51 8.32 -3.18
C GLU A 129 -12.25 7.55 -4.27
N SER A 130 -12.13 6.23 -4.22
CA SER A 130 -12.95 5.30 -4.97
C SER A 130 -13.31 4.15 -4.03
N GLY A 131 -14.59 3.81 -3.98
CA GLY A 131 -15.15 2.82 -3.06
C GLY A 131 -15.98 1.77 -3.79
N LEU A 132 -16.96 1.19 -3.10
CA LEU A 132 -17.92 0.27 -3.71
C LEU A 132 -18.81 1.03 -4.70
N ARG A 133 -18.80 0.58 -5.96
CA ARG A 133 -19.61 1.13 -7.04
C ARG A 133 -20.99 0.47 -7.06
N SER A 134 -21.94 1.10 -7.75
CA SER A 134 -23.33 0.61 -7.84
C SER A 134 -23.46 -0.74 -8.55
N ASP A 135 -22.48 -1.12 -9.37
CA ASP A 135 -22.39 -2.42 -10.04
C ASP A 135 -21.76 -3.52 -9.16
N GLY A 136 -21.38 -3.20 -7.93
CA GLY A 136 -20.75 -4.12 -6.99
C GLY A 136 -19.23 -4.22 -7.11
N ALA A 137 -18.60 -3.50 -8.06
CA ALA A 137 -17.16 -3.46 -8.21
C ALA A 137 -16.48 -2.51 -7.20
N TRP A 138 -15.25 -2.82 -6.82
CA TRP A 138 -14.39 -1.95 -6.00
C TRP A 138 -13.42 -1.14 -6.87
N ALA A 139 -12.61 -0.31 -6.22
CA ALA A 139 -11.77 0.74 -6.80
C ALA A 139 -10.58 0.29 -7.67
N MET A 140 -10.58 -0.94 -8.15
CA MET A 140 -9.36 -1.63 -8.59
C MET A 140 -9.20 -1.72 -10.10
#